data_AF-A0A7S0RUG4-F1
#
_entry.id   AF-A0A7S0RUG4-F1
#
_cell.length_a   1.000
_cell.length_b   1.000
_cell.length_c   1.000
_cell.angle_alpha   90.00
_cell.angle_beta   90.00
_cell.angle_gamma   90.00
#
_symmetry.space_group_name_H-M   'P 1'
#
loop_
_entity.id
_entity.type
_entity.pdbx_description
1 polymer ?
#
loop_
_entity_poly.entity_id
_entity_poly.type
_entity_poly.pdbx_seq_one_letter_code
_entity_poly.pdbx_strand_id
1 'polypeptide(L)'
;EEKKPKAEEKPAVKLPANPPSVKARVDLCRVVRELNQGSALTDAMREECIGLYSQARTTEARNVDACVGIGQLLIEKDCPRAIQEMAKFPDPEGFVRGGKHGKPNFDDSFCHVEIARTIIKHGVDTKDKALLECEQLEKSLCIAGKVMGWDGIDKWVEILDNRGKWDMLKRIYMAVNEDREDLDPQMVEGFFTAKGWDPVIVPRRYEVHG
;
A
#
# COMPACT_ATOMS: atom_id res chain seq x y z
N GLU A 1 -34.69 5.18 -70.14
CA GLU A 1 -33.89 4.55 -69.06
C GLU A 1 -32.97 5.60 -68.45
N GLU A 2 -33.24 6.01 -67.21
CA GLU A 2 -32.43 6.97 -66.46
C GLU A 2 -31.45 6.17 -65.58
N LYS A 3 -30.14 6.31 -65.81
CA LYS A 3 -29.10 5.66 -65.00
C LYS A 3 -28.87 6.46 -63.72
N LYS A 4 -29.30 5.93 -62.57
CA LYS A 4 -28.92 6.42 -61.24
C LYS A 4 -27.39 6.29 -61.04
N PRO A 5 -26.71 7.30 -60.47
CA PRO A 5 -25.30 7.18 -60.13
C PRO A 5 -25.13 6.33 -58.86
N LYS A 6 -24.16 5.42 -58.91
CA LYS A 6 -23.74 4.55 -57.81
C LYS A 6 -23.04 5.40 -56.76
N ALA A 7 -23.51 5.35 -55.51
CA ALA A 7 -22.84 5.99 -54.39
C ALA A 7 -21.49 5.27 -54.13
N GLU A 8 -20.40 6.03 -54.14
CA GLU A 8 -19.10 5.56 -53.67
C GLU A 8 -19.13 5.43 -52.14
N GLU A 9 -19.08 4.19 -51.65
CA GLU A 9 -18.82 3.90 -50.25
C GLU A 9 -17.40 4.35 -49.90
N LYS A 10 -17.29 5.37 -49.04
CA LYS A 10 -16.02 5.72 -48.42
C LYS A 10 -15.51 4.52 -47.62
N PRO A 11 -14.23 4.12 -47.77
CA PRO A 11 -13.69 3.02 -46.99
C PRO A 11 -13.77 3.38 -45.50
N ALA A 12 -14.37 2.48 -44.72
CA ALA A 12 -14.41 2.60 -43.27
C ALA A 12 -12.97 2.68 -42.74
N VAL A 13 -12.60 3.85 -42.22
CA VAL A 13 -11.34 4.03 -41.50
C VAL A 13 -11.39 3.12 -40.28
N LYS A 14 -10.70 1.98 -40.35
CA LYS A 14 -10.40 1.17 -39.17
C LYS A 14 -9.48 2.01 -38.29
N LEU A 15 -10.08 2.75 -37.36
CA LEU A 15 -9.32 3.40 -36.30
C LEU A 15 -8.51 2.30 -35.59
N PRO A 16 -7.19 2.50 -35.37
CA PRO A 16 -6.42 1.57 -34.58
C PRO A 16 -7.09 1.44 -33.21
N ALA A 17 -7.31 0.21 -32.76
CA ALA A 17 -7.84 -0.04 -31.43
C ALA A 17 -6.93 0.69 -30.44
N ASN A 18 -7.48 1.67 -29.71
CA ASN A 18 -6.70 2.43 -28.73
C ASN A 18 -6.17 1.41 -27.71
N PRO A 19 -4.86 1.15 -27.66
CA PRO A 19 -4.36 0.16 -26.74
C PRO A 19 -4.72 0.61 -25.32
N PRO A 20 -5.08 -0.34 -24.44
CA PRO A 20 -5.48 -0.05 -23.08
C PRO A 20 -4.40 0.71 -22.31
N SER A 21 -4.43 2.05 -22.34
CA SER A 21 -3.46 2.90 -21.65
C SER A 21 -3.68 2.82 -20.14
N VAL A 22 -2.67 2.38 -19.39
CA VAL A 22 -2.66 2.38 -17.92
C VAL A 22 -2.95 3.79 -17.39
N LYS A 23 -2.24 4.79 -17.93
CA LYS A 23 -2.41 6.19 -17.56
C LYS A 23 -3.85 6.68 -17.77
N ALA A 24 -4.47 6.36 -18.90
CA ALA A 24 -5.84 6.77 -19.19
C ALA A 24 -6.85 6.19 -18.17
N ARG A 25 -6.65 4.94 -17.72
CA ARG A 25 -7.50 4.32 -16.71
C ARG A 25 -7.35 4.99 -15.34
N VAL A 26 -6.11 5.20 -14.91
CA VAL A 26 -5.80 5.85 -13.63
C VAL A 26 -6.34 7.28 -13.61
N ASP A 27 -6.12 8.03 -14.69
CA ASP A 27 -6.59 9.42 -14.81
C ASP A 27 -8.12 9.50 -14.86
N LEU A 28 -8.80 8.57 -15.55
CA LEU A 28 -10.26 8.50 -15.53
C LEU A 28 -10.79 8.30 -14.11
N CYS A 29 -10.20 7.39 -13.34
CA CYS A 29 -10.60 7.18 -11.95
C CYS A 29 -10.37 8.43 -11.09
N ARG A 30 -9.25 9.15 -11.29
CA ARG A 30 -8.99 10.42 -10.59
C ARG A 30 -10.05 11.46 -10.92
N VAL A 31 -10.38 11.63 -12.19
CA VAL A 31 -11.41 12.57 -12.64
C VAL A 31 -12.77 12.21 -12.07
N VAL A 32 -13.16 10.93 -12.11
CA VAL A 32 -14.43 10.46 -11.53
C VAL A 32 -14.48 10.78 -10.04
N ARG A 33 -13.39 10.59 -9.30
CA ARG A 33 -13.33 10.94 -7.88
C ARG A 33 -13.38 12.46 -7.65
N GLU A 34 -12.66 13.23 -8.45
CA GLU A 34 -12.61 14.71 -8.37
C GLU A 34 -13.98 15.34 -8.61
N LEU A 35 -14.65 14.91 -9.68
CA LEU A 35 -15.99 15.41 -10.05
C LEU A 35 -17.06 15.07 -9.02
N ASN A 36 -16.78 14.11 -8.13
CA ASN A 36 -17.67 13.70 -7.06
C ASN A 36 -17.19 14.18 -5.68
N GLN A 37 -16.23 15.12 -5.61
CA GLN A 37 -15.89 15.76 -4.34
C GLN A 37 -17.12 16.52 -3.80
N GLY A 38 -17.72 16.00 -2.73
CA GLY A 38 -18.92 16.57 -2.09
C GLY A 38 -20.20 15.72 -2.24
N SER A 39 -20.19 14.70 -3.10
CA SER A 39 -21.25 13.69 -3.21
C SER A 39 -20.68 12.28 -3.06
N ALA A 40 -21.37 11.40 -2.35
CA ALA A 40 -20.91 10.01 -2.23
C ALA A 40 -20.88 9.35 -3.62
N LEU A 41 -19.72 8.81 -4.03
CA LEU A 41 -19.61 7.92 -5.18
C LEU A 41 -20.63 6.79 -5.04
N THR A 42 -21.46 6.61 -6.06
CA THR A 42 -22.36 5.46 -6.13
C THR A 42 -21.57 4.16 -6.12
N ASP A 43 -22.17 3.08 -5.63
CA ASP A 43 -21.49 1.78 -5.57
C ASP A 43 -21.11 1.28 -6.98
N ALA A 44 -21.91 1.59 -8.00
CA ALA A 44 -21.60 1.26 -9.39
C ALA A 44 -20.33 1.97 -9.91
N MET A 45 -20.22 3.29 -9.67
CA MET A 45 -19.04 4.06 -10.07
C MET A 45 -17.79 3.63 -9.30
N ARG A 46 -17.96 3.25 -8.03
CA ARG A 46 -16.88 2.73 -7.19
C ARG A 46 -16.34 1.41 -7.73
N GLU A 47 -17.21 0.44 -8.01
CA GLU A 47 -16.81 -0.85 -8.56
C GLU A 47 -16.22 -0.71 -9.98
N GLU A 48 -16.71 0.23 -10.79
CA GLU A 48 -16.09 0.56 -12.08
C GLU A 48 -14.66 1.07 -11.91
N CYS A 49 -14.43 2.01 -10.99
CA CYS A 49 -13.08 2.53 -10.69
C CYS A 49 -12.16 1.43 -10.14
N ILE A 50 -12.67 0.56 -9.26
CA ILE A 50 -11.92 -0.61 -8.76
C ILE A 50 -11.51 -1.52 -9.93
N GLY A 51 -12.42 -1.78 -10.86
CA GLY A 51 -12.14 -2.57 -12.06
C GLY A 51 -11.05 -1.95 -12.95
N LEU A 52 -11.10 -0.64 -13.16
CA LEU A 52 -10.10 0.10 -13.96
C LEU A 52 -8.71 0.08 -13.29
N TYR A 53 -8.64 0.32 -11.99
CA TYR A 53 -7.39 0.20 -11.24
C TYR A 53 -6.87 -1.24 -11.21
N SER A 54 -7.75 -2.23 -11.09
CA SER A 54 -7.35 -3.65 -11.15
C SER A 54 -6.73 -4.00 -12.49
N GLN A 55 -7.29 -3.52 -13.61
CA GLN A 55 -6.70 -3.69 -14.94
C GLN A 55 -5.35 -2.96 -15.08
N ALA A 56 -5.22 -1.76 -14.51
CA ALA A 56 -3.95 -1.04 -14.46
C ALA A 56 -2.88 -1.89 -13.75
N ARG A 57 -3.22 -2.51 -12.61
CA ARG A 57 -2.32 -3.40 -11.87
C ARG A 57 -1.99 -4.70 -12.60
N THR A 58 -2.92 -5.26 -13.38
CA THR A 58 -2.62 -6.42 -14.24
C THR A 58 -1.58 -6.08 -15.31
N THR A 59 -1.61 -4.84 -15.81
CA THR A 59 -0.67 -4.37 -16.83
C THR A 59 0.67 -3.94 -16.21
N GLU A 60 0.61 -3.29 -15.06
CA GLU A 60 1.75 -2.76 -14.31
C GLU A 60 1.58 -3.07 -12.82
N ALA A 61 2.14 -4.19 -12.37
CA ALA A 61 1.92 -4.70 -11.00
C ALA A 61 2.36 -3.73 -9.90
N ARG A 62 3.39 -2.90 -10.18
CA ARG A 62 3.93 -1.89 -9.28
C ARG A 62 3.35 -0.48 -9.51
N ASN A 63 2.12 -0.39 -10.03
CA ASN A 63 1.44 0.89 -10.19
C ASN A 63 0.91 1.41 -8.83
N VAL A 64 1.62 2.37 -8.25
CA VAL A 64 1.32 3.00 -6.95
C VAL A 64 -0.07 3.64 -6.93
N ASP A 65 -0.41 4.37 -7.99
CA ASP A 65 -1.68 5.08 -8.09
C ASP A 65 -2.88 4.13 -8.04
N ALA A 66 -2.77 2.99 -8.72
CA ALA A 66 -3.82 1.98 -8.71
C ALA A 66 -3.92 1.26 -7.36
N CYS A 67 -2.79 1.02 -6.69
CA CYS A 67 -2.77 0.46 -5.33
C CYS A 67 -3.52 1.37 -4.34
N VAL A 68 -3.07 2.62 -4.22
CA VAL A 68 -3.63 3.58 -3.27
C VAL A 68 -5.04 3.99 -3.66
N GLY A 69 -5.33 4.11 -4.96
CA GLY A 69 -6.64 4.40 -5.49
C GLY A 69 -7.70 3.38 -5.09
N ILE A 70 -7.40 2.07 -5.19
CA ILE A 70 -8.31 1.01 -4.72
C ILE A 70 -8.52 1.10 -3.21
N GLY A 71 -7.45 1.28 -2.44
CA GLY A 71 -7.54 1.42 -0.99
C GLY A 71 -8.47 2.56 -0.56
N GLN A 72 -8.31 3.73 -1.17
CA GLN A 72 -9.14 4.91 -0.90
C GLN A 72 -10.61 4.72 -1.30
N LEU A 73 -10.89 3.93 -2.34
CA LEU A 73 -12.27 3.59 -2.71
C LEU A 73 -12.91 2.59 -1.75
N LEU A 74 -12.14 1.81 -1.00
CA LEU A 74 -12.70 0.77 -0.12
C LEU A 74 -12.75 1.18 1.34
N ILE A 75 -11.81 2.00 1.80
CA ILE A 75 -11.53 2.27 3.22
C ILE A 75 -12.76 2.68 4.05
N GLU A 76 -13.66 3.51 3.51
CA GLU A 76 -14.85 3.98 4.21
C GLU A 76 -15.95 2.91 4.34
N LYS A 77 -15.97 1.93 3.44
CA LYS A 77 -17.02 0.89 3.35
C LYS A 77 -16.57 -0.44 3.92
N ASP A 78 -15.31 -0.80 3.66
CA ASP A 78 -14.70 -2.09 3.98
C ASP A 78 -13.19 -1.91 4.14
N CYS A 79 -12.78 -1.42 5.31
CA CYS A 79 -11.37 -1.23 5.66
C CYS A 79 -10.55 -2.54 5.58
N PRO A 80 -11.04 -3.70 6.05
CA PRO A 80 -10.34 -4.97 5.86
C PRO A 80 -10.04 -5.29 4.39
N ARG A 81 -11.04 -5.16 3.49
CA ARG A 81 -10.83 -5.35 2.04
C ARG A 81 -9.86 -4.32 1.47
N ALA A 82 -9.93 -3.06 1.92
CA ALA A 82 -8.99 -2.01 1.50
C ALA A 82 -7.54 -2.39 1.81
N ILE A 83 -7.27 -2.86 3.03
CA ILE A 83 -5.95 -3.31 3.46
C ILE A 83 -5.49 -4.51 2.62
N GLN A 84 -6.37 -5.50 2.42
CA GLN A 84 -6.06 -6.69 1.61
C GLN A 84 -5.72 -6.32 0.16
N GLU A 85 -6.46 -5.41 -0.46
CA GLU A 85 -6.21 -4.99 -1.84
C GLU A 85 -4.90 -4.22 -1.98
N MET A 86 -4.59 -3.31 -1.04
CA MET A 86 -3.32 -2.60 -1.03
C MET A 86 -2.14 -3.52 -0.73
N ALA A 87 -2.31 -4.50 0.15
CA ALA A 87 -1.28 -5.49 0.52
C ALA A 87 -0.87 -6.41 -0.65
N LYS A 88 -1.64 -6.43 -1.74
CA LYS A 88 -1.27 -7.11 -2.99
C LYS A 88 -0.25 -6.31 -3.82
N PHE A 89 0.13 -5.09 -3.42
CA PHE A 89 1.26 -4.39 -4.04
C PHE A 89 2.52 -5.25 -3.86
N PRO A 90 3.29 -5.53 -4.93
CA PRO A 90 4.44 -6.40 -4.81
C PRO A 90 5.45 -5.84 -3.81
N ASP A 91 5.80 -6.66 -2.81
CA ASP A 91 6.89 -6.31 -1.90
C ASP A 91 8.19 -6.06 -2.68
N PRO A 92 9.09 -5.23 -2.15
CA PRO A 92 10.43 -5.13 -2.70
C PRO A 92 11.11 -6.50 -2.68
N GLU A 93 11.78 -6.83 -3.79
CA GLU A 93 12.46 -8.11 -3.96
C GLU A 93 13.44 -8.37 -2.79
N GLY A 94 13.33 -9.52 -2.13
CA GLY A 94 14.17 -9.88 -0.99
C GLY A 94 13.65 -9.47 0.39
N PHE A 95 12.55 -8.71 0.49
CA PHE A 95 11.85 -8.53 1.79
C PHE A 95 11.23 -9.85 2.29
N VAL A 96 10.80 -10.71 1.36
CA VAL A 96 10.27 -12.05 1.65
C VAL A 96 11.38 -13.07 1.41
N ARG A 97 11.99 -13.55 2.50
CA ARG A 97 13.05 -14.60 2.58
C ARG A 97 14.47 -14.14 2.22
N GLY A 98 15.32 -13.97 3.25
CA GLY A 98 16.74 -14.35 3.32
C GLY A 98 17.62 -14.25 2.06
N GLY A 99 17.30 -13.36 1.13
CA GLY A 99 17.80 -13.30 -0.22
C GLY A 99 18.49 -11.98 -0.47
N LYS A 100 19.58 -12.01 -1.23
CA LYS A 100 20.43 -10.86 -1.51
C LYS A 100 19.69 -9.82 -2.37
N HIS A 101 19.24 -8.76 -1.70
CA HIS A 101 19.04 -7.37 -2.10
C HIS A 101 18.24 -7.03 -3.38
N GLY A 102 16.97 -6.68 -3.21
CA GLY A 102 16.40 -5.43 -3.74
C GLY A 102 16.17 -4.46 -2.57
N LYS A 103 16.82 -3.29 -2.58
CA LYS A 103 16.54 -2.28 -1.54
C LYS A 103 15.14 -1.69 -1.78
N PRO A 104 14.27 -1.61 -0.76
CA PRO A 104 13.03 -0.86 -0.86
C PRO A 104 13.28 0.54 -1.43
N ASN A 105 12.35 1.04 -2.25
CA ASN A 105 12.44 2.35 -2.86
C ASN A 105 11.28 3.27 -2.43
N PHE A 106 11.26 4.50 -2.95
CA PHE A 106 10.23 5.48 -2.58
C PHE A 106 8.80 5.00 -2.88
N ASP A 107 8.57 4.29 -3.97
CA ASP A 107 7.24 3.76 -4.32
C ASP A 107 6.78 2.70 -3.31
N ASP A 108 7.69 1.82 -2.87
CA ASP A 108 7.42 0.87 -1.78
C ASP A 108 7.01 1.63 -0.51
N SER A 109 7.82 2.63 -0.13
CA SER A 109 7.55 3.41 1.08
C SER A 109 6.20 4.11 1.01
N PHE A 110 5.83 4.66 -0.14
CA PHE A 110 4.56 5.37 -0.32
C PHE A 110 3.37 4.43 -0.15
N CYS A 111 3.36 3.28 -0.83
CA CYS A 111 2.32 2.27 -0.69
C CYS A 111 2.19 1.77 0.76
N HIS A 112 3.32 1.43 1.40
CA HIS A 112 3.31 0.89 2.75
C HIS A 112 2.95 1.94 3.82
N VAL A 113 3.29 3.22 3.62
CA VAL A 113 2.82 4.33 4.44
C VAL A 113 1.30 4.45 4.38
N GLU A 114 0.69 4.38 3.20
CA GLU A 114 -0.76 4.46 3.07
C GLU A 114 -1.47 3.26 3.73
N ILE A 115 -0.89 2.06 3.64
CA ILE A 115 -1.37 0.88 4.38
C ILE A 115 -1.27 1.11 5.89
N ALA A 116 -0.10 1.50 6.41
CA ALA A 116 0.11 1.74 7.83
C ALA A 116 -0.79 2.84 8.38
N ARG A 117 -0.93 3.95 7.64
CA ARG A 117 -1.86 5.04 7.95
C ARG A 117 -3.30 4.54 8.03
N THR A 118 -3.74 3.73 7.07
CA THR A 118 -5.08 3.15 7.04
C THR A 118 -5.34 2.30 8.28
N ILE A 119 -4.44 1.36 8.56
CA ILE A 119 -4.57 0.44 9.70
C ILE A 119 -4.57 1.21 11.02
N ILE A 120 -3.62 2.11 11.22
CA ILE A 120 -3.49 2.86 12.48
C ILE A 120 -4.69 3.78 12.68
N LYS A 121 -5.09 4.55 11.67
CA LYS A 121 -6.24 5.45 11.77
C LYS A 121 -7.49 4.66 12.14
N HIS A 122 -7.80 3.60 11.41
CA HIS A 122 -8.97 2.79 11.70
C HIS A 122 -8.88 2.10 13.06
N GLY A 123 -7.77 1.44 13.41
CA GLY A 123 -7.61 0.79 14.71
C GLY A 123 -7.66 1.77 15.89
N VAL A 124 -7.26 3.03 15.68
CA VAL A 124 -7.41 4.12 16.66
C VAL A 124 -8.87 4.54 16.78
N ASP A 125 -9.50 4.88 15.65
CA ASP A 125 -10.85 5.45 15.58
C ASP A 125 -11.92 4.44 16.06
N THR A 126 -11.77 3.16 15.70
CA THR A 126 -12.69 2.08 16.08
C THR A 126 -12.31 1.39 17.39
N LYS A 127 -11.16 1.72 17.97
CA LYS A 127 -10.55 1.03 19.12
C LYS A 127 -10.31 -0.47 18.88
N ASP A 128 -10.20 -0.89 17.62
CA ASP A 128 -9.89 -2.27 17.27
C ASP A 128 -8.40 -2.56 17.49
N LYS A 129 -8.11 -3.30 18.56
CA LYS A 129 -6.75 -3.70 18.91
C LYS A 129 -6.15 -4.69 17.92
N ALA A 130 -6.97 -5.52 17.26
CA ALA A 130 -6.49 -6.54 16.33
C ALA A 130 -5.86 -5.90 15.08
N LEU A 131 -6.41 -4.77 14.62
CA LEU A 131 -5.80 -3.97 13.55
C LEU A 131 -4.39 -3.48 13.93
N LEU A 132 -4.21 -3.04 15.17
CA LEU A 132 -2.91 -2.56 15.68
C LEU A 132 -1.91 -3.67 16.00
N GLU A 133 -2.32 -4.93 15.86
CA GLU A 133 -1.48 -6.12 16.06
C GLU A 133 -1.28 -6.91 14.77
N CYS A 134 -1.88 -6.48 13.66
CA CYS A 134 -1.85 -7.24 12.43
C CYS A 134 -0.45 -7.26 11.80
N GLU A 135 -0.11 -8.36 11.15
CA GLU A 135 1.22 -8.55 10.54
C GLU A 135 1.50 -7.53 9.44
N GLN A 136 0.46 -7.15 8.71
CA GLN A 136 0.56 -6.17 7.64
C GLN A 136 1.01 -4.79 8.14
N LEU A 137 0.64 -4.40 9.37
CA LEU A 137 1.10 -3.13 9.94
C LEU A 137 2.61 -3.14 10.19
N GLU A 138 3.09 -4.18 10.86
CA GLU A 138 4.52 -4.37 11.16
C GLU A 138 5.33 -4.39 9.87
N LYS A 139 4.93 -5.22 8.91
CA LYS A 139 5.55 -5.30 7.59
C LYS A 139 5.63 -3.95 6.89
N SER A 140 4.52 -3.22 6.85
CA SER A 140 4.48 -1.91 6.21
C SER A 140 5.39 -0.89 6.88
N LEU A 141 5.46 -0.87 8.21
CA LEU A 141 6.36 0.03 8.93
C LEU A 141 7.84 -0.35 8.73
N CYS A 142 8.18 -1.64 8.65
CA CYS A 142 9.52 -2.08 8.31
C CYS A 142 9.94 -1.59 6.91
N ILE A 143 9.09 -1.79 5.89
CA ILE A 143 9.41 -1.39 4.51
C ILE A 143 9.52 0.13 4.40
N ALA A 144 8.57 0.87 4.98
CA ALA A 144 8.59 2.33 5.01
C ALA A 144 9.84 2.87 5.73
N GLY A 145 10.16 2.32 6.91
CA GLY A 145 11.31 2.72 7.70
C GLY A 145 12.65 2.38 7.05
N LYS A 146 12.76 1.29 6.27
CA LYS A 146 13.98 1.00 5.49
C LYS A 146 14.31 2.06 4.43
N VAL A 147 13.30 2.77 3.92
CA VAL A 147 13.47 3.82 2.92
C VAL A 147 13.67 5.18 3.57
N MET A 148 12.86 5.49 4.58
CA MET A 148 12.78 6.84 5.16
C MET A 148 13.54 6.98 6.49
N GLY A 149 14.10 5.90 7.02
CA GLY A 149 14.65 5.83 8.36
C GLY A 149 13.59 5.73 9.44
N TRP A 150 14.04 5.51 10.68
CA TRP A 150 13.19 5.48 11.87
C TRP A 150 12.41 6.79 12.06
N ASP A 151 13.09 7.93 11.87
CA ASP A 151 12.48 9.26 11.98
C ASP A 151 11.37 9.49 10.94
N GLY A 152 11.50 8.88 9.77
CA GLY A 152 10.48 8.94 8.71
C GLY A 152 9.17 8.25 9.07
N ILE A 153 9.18 7.38 10.09
CA ILE A 153 7.99 6.69 10.60
C ILE A 153 7.62 7.08 12.04
N ASP A 154 8.26 8.10 12.61
CA ASP A 154 8.16 8.48 14.02
C ASP A 154 6.71 8.73 14.47
N LYS A 155 5.90 9.37 13.63
CA LYS A 155 4.48 9.60 13.89
C LYS A 155 3.71 8.30 14.23
N TRP A 156 3.96 7.21 13.50
CA TRP A 156 3.28 5.94 13.75
C TRP A 156 3.90 5.20 14.92
N VAL A 157 5.21 5.33 15.12
CA VAL A 157 5.92 4.83 16.29
C VAL A 157 5.31 5.42 17.57
N GLU A 158 5.13 6.73 17.64
CA GLU A 158 4.55 7.42 18.80
C GLU A 158 3.14 6.90 19.13
N ILE A 159 2.30 6.71 18.10
CA ILE A 159 0.93 6.20 18.29
C ILE A 159 0.96 4.76 18.86
N LEU A 160 1.85 3.91 18.36
CA LEU A 160 1.98 2.53 18.79
C LEU A 160 2.61 2.42 20.19
N ASP A 161 3.55 3.31 20.51
CA ASP A 161 4.24 3.36 21.80
C ASP A 161 3.26 3.75 22.91
N ASN A 162 2.49 4.81 22.68
CA ASN A 162 1.39 5.24 23.55
C ASN A 162 0.29 4.18 23.75
N ARG A 163 0.29 3.13 22.92
CA ARG A 163 -0.65 1.99 22.98
C ARG A 163 -0.02 0.69 23.48
N GLY A 164 1.23 0.74 23.94
CA GLY A 164 1.92 -0.42 24.50
C GLY A 164 2.29 -1.48 23.47
N LYS A 165 2.44 -1.13 22.19
CA LYS A 165 2.81 -2.08 21.11
C LYS A 165 4.32 -2.29 21.02
N TRP A 166 5.00 -2.38 22.16
CA TRP A 166 6.45 -2.34 22.27
C TRP A 166 7.14 -3.52 21.58
N ASP A 167 6.60 -4.73 21.65
CA ASP A 167 7.19 -5.89 20.96
C ASP A 167 7.21 -5.72 19.44
N MET A 168 6.16 -5.13 18.88
CA MET A 168 6.11 -4.78 17.46
C MET A 168 7.14 -3.68 17.15
N LEU A 169 7.21 -2.63 17.97
CA LEU A 169 8.16 -1.53 17.77
C LEU A 169 9.62 -1.98 17.86
N LYS A 170 9.96 -2.90 18.76
CA LYS A 170 11.30 -3.51 18.84
C LYS A 170 11.65 -4.25 17.54
N ARG A 171 10.72 -5.05 17.00
CA ARG A 171 10.92 -5.76 15.73
C ARG A 171 11.07 -4.81 14.54
N ILE A 172 10.26 -3.76 14.47
CA ILE A 172 10.38 -2.72 13.44
C ILE A 172 11.74 -2.01 13.57
N TYR A 173 12.13 -1.61 14.78
CA TYR A 173 13.39 -0.91 15.01
C TYR A 173 14.59 -1.73 14.52
N MET A 174 14.63 -3.01 14.86
CA MET A 174 15.68 -3.91 14.37
C MET A 174 15.66 -4.05 12.85
N ALA A 175 14.50 -4.28 12.25
CA ALA A 175 14.38 -4.47 10.80
C ALA A 175 14.76 -3.20 10.00
N VAL A 176 14.48 -2.02 10.55
CA VAL A 176 14.84 -0.74 9.93
C VAL A 176 16.35 -0.49 10.00
N ASN A 177 17.02 -0.99 11.05
CA ASN A 177 18.44 -0.76 11.27
C ASN A 177 19.33 -1.99 10.98
N GLU A 178 18.79 -3.05 10.36
CA GLU A 178 19.53 -4.32 10.18
C GLU A 178 20.80 -4.20 9.33
N ASP A 179 20.85 -3.21 8.43
CA ASP A 179 21.98 -2.95 7.54
C ASP A 179 23.02 -2.00 8.16
N ARG A 180 22.84 -1.57 9.41
CA ARG A 180 23.78 -0.67 10.10
C ARG A 180 24.91 -1.44 10.76
N GLU A 181 26.11 -1.29 10.20
CA GLU A 181 27.35 -1.88 10.75
C GLU A 181 27.74 -1.32 12.13
N ASP A 182 27.29 -0.11 12.45
CA ASP A 182 27.60 0.60 13.70
C ASP A 182 26.61 0.33 14.82
N LEU A 183 25.56 -0.46 14.58
CA LEU A 183 24.55 -0.76 15.57
C LEU A 183 24.89 -2.03 16.36
N ASP A 184 25.55 -1.86 17.50
CA ASP A 184 25.82 -2.99 18.40
C ASP A 184 24.60 -3.34 19.30
N PRO A 185 24.55 -4.56 19.87
CA PRO A 185 23.45 -4.98 20.73
C PRO A 185 23.24 -4.11 21.98
N GLN A 186 24.30 -3.52 22.56
CA GLN A 186 24.19 -2.68 23.76
C GLN A 186 23.53 -1.35 23.44
N MET A 187 23.78 -0.78 22.26
CA MET A 187 23.09 0.42 21.78
C MET A 187 21.59 0.16 21.59
N VAL A 188 21.22 -1.00 21.06
CA VAL A 188 19.82 -1.41 20.89
C VAL A 188 19.14 -1.60 22.25
N GLU A 189 19.78 -2.33 23.17
CA GLU A 189 19.28 -2.51 24.55
C GLU A 189 19.15 -1.17 25.29
N GLY A 190 20.13 -0.28 25.13
CA GLY A 190 20.11 1.07 25.69
C GLY A 190 18.97 1.90 25.14
N PHE A 191 18.70 1.83 23.84
CA PHE A 191 17.56 2.50 23.22
C PHE A 191 16.22 1.96 23.77
N PHE A 192 16.04 0.63 23.85
CA PHE A 192 14.82 0.04 24.41
C PHE A 192 14.63 0.43 25.88
N THR A 193 15.68 0.36 26.68
CA THR A 193 15.66 0.76 28.08
C THR A 193 15.29 2.24 28.24
N ALA A 194 15.88 3.13 27.44
CA ALA A 194 15.57 4.56 27.47
C ALA A 194 14.11 4.88 27.09
N LYS A 195 13.51 4.06 26.22
CA LYS A 195 12.09 4.11 25.87
C LYS A 195 11.16 3.47 26.92
N GLY A 196 11.71 2.77 27.92
CA GLY A 196 10.93 1.97 28.87
C GLY A 196 10.35 0.69 28.26
N TRP A 197 10.87 0.26 27.12
CA TRP A 197 10.51 -1.01 26.49
C TRP A 197 11.38 -2.12 27.10
N ASP A 198 10.76 -3.20 27.56
CA ASP A 198 11.51 -4.38 28.03
C ASP A 198 12.49 -4.84 26.92
N PRO A 199 13.81 -4.93 27.19
CA PRO A 199 14.79 -5.32 26.18
C PRO A 199 14.61 -6.77 25.69
N VAL A 200 13.85 -7.61 26.40
CA VAL A 200 13.53 -8.97 25.97
C VAL A 200 12.66 -8.93 24.72
N ILE A 201 13.15 -9.51 23.62
CA ILE A 201 12.41 -9.57 22.36
C ILE A 201 11.58 -10.85 22.32
N VAL A 202 10.27 -10.72 22.20
CA VAL A 202 9.38 -11.85 21.95
C VAL A 202 9.38 -12.16 20.45
N PRO A 203 9.94 -13.32 20.00
CA PRO A 203 9.93 -13.69 18.59
C PRO A 203 8.50 -13.97 18.11
N ARG A 204 8.16 -13.56 16.88
CA ARG A 204 6.93 -14.06 16.22
C ARG A 204 7.19 -15.47 15.69
N ARG A 205 6.31 -16.42 16.01
CA ARG A 205 6.19 -17.66 15.24
C ARG A 205 5.49 -17.31 13.94
N TYR A 206 6.22 -17.17 12.84
CA TYR A 206 5.60 -17.12 11.52
C TYR A 206 5.07 -18.52 11.23
N GLU A 207 3.77 -18.75 11.42
CA GLU A 207 3.14 -19.96 10.90
C GLU A 207 3.03 -19.82 9.39
N VAL A 208 3.81 -20.64 8.68
CA VAL A 208 3.73 -20.74 7.23
C VAL A 208 2.44 -21.49 6.91
N HIS A 209 1.37 -20.78 6.58
CA HIS A 209 0.28 -21.38 5.83
C HIS A 209 0.77 -21.56 4.39
N GLY A 210 1.13 -22.80 4.06
CA GLY A 210 1.43 -23.25 2.71
C GLY A 210 0.19 -23.46 1.86
#